data_AF-A0A7V4GYU5-F1
#
_entry.id   AF-A0A7V4GYU5-F1
#
_cell.length_a   1.000
_cell.length_b   1.000
_cell.length_c   1.000
_cell.angle_alpha   90.00
_cell.angle_beta   90.00
_cell.angle_gamma   90.00
#
_symmetry.space_group_name_H-M   'P 1'
#
loop_
_entity.id
_entity.type
_entity.pdbx_description
1 polymer ?
#
loop_
_entity_poly.entity_id
_entity_poly.type
_entity_poly.pdbx_seq_one_letter_code
_entity_poly.pdbx_strand_id
1 'polypeptide(L)'
;AVLPGINSLGGLCHETERKEPSNKGEMEWWAQAEGVVGFLNAWEVSGNNQFLRAATGLARFITSYFLDLHGGEWYYRLNPQGEPISTYDKAGFWKCPYHNSRMCFELYRRTENLLREN
;
A
#
# COMPACT_ATOMS: atom_id res chain seq x y z
N ALA A 1 5.14 4.19 17.22
CA ALA A 1 3.75 3.71 17.33
C ALA A 1 3.27 3.36 15.93
N VAL A 2 2.70 2.17 15.73
CA VAL A 2 2.07 1.77 14.47
C VAL A 2 0.78 2.61 14.32
N LEU A 3 0.55 3.19 13.14
CA LEU A 3 -0.71 3.91 12.90
C LEU A 3 -1.88 2.92 12.97
N PRO A 4 -3.03 3.28 13.58
CA PRO A 4 -4.20 2.41 13.60
C PRO A 4 -4.55 1.93 12.19
N GLY A 5 -4.77 0.62 12.02
CA GLY A 5 -5.10 -0.01 10.73
C GLY A 5 -3.91 -0.57 9.95
N ILE A 6 -2.66 -0.30 10.37
CA ILE A 6 -1.46 -0.97 9.84
C ILE A 6 -1.14 -2.20 10.70
N ASN A 7 -0.84 -3.34 10.06
CA ASN A 7 -0.48 -4.58 10.74
C ASN A 7 1.02 -4.63 11.08
N SER A 8 1.47 -5.72 11.71
CA SER A 8 2.88 -5.92 12.09
C SER A 8 3.85 -6.03 10.90
N LEU A 9 3.35 -6.33 9.71
CA LEU A 9 4.15 -6.40 8.47
C LEU A 9 4.26 -5.04 7.77
N GLY A 10 3.47 -4.05 8.21
CA GLY A 10 3.46 -2.72 7.61
C GLY A 10 2.38 -2.50 6.55
N GLY A 11 1.47 -3.46 6.35
CA GLY A 11 0.35 -3.37 5.42
C GLY A 11 -0.92 -2.81 6.05
N LEU A 12 -1.75 -2.14 5.26
CA LEU A 12 -3.11 -1.71 5.62
C LEU A 12 -4.06 -2.90 5.55
N CYS A 13 -4.72 -3.20 6.67
CA CYS A 13 -5.80 -4.18 6.68
C CYS A 13 -7.00 -3.66 5.87
N HIS A 14 -7.56 -4.52 5.03
CA HIS A 14 -8.66 -4.23 4.11
C HIS A 14 -9.89 -3.70 4.85
N GLU A 15 -10.30 -4.41 5.89
CA GLU A 15 -11.36 -4.00 6.80
C GLU A 15 -10.92 -4.30 8.23
N THR A 16 -10.99 -3.30 9.08
CA THR A 16 -10.90 -3.47 10.53
C THR A 16 -12.06 -2.73 11.13
N GLU A 17 -12.96 -3.42 11.82
CA GLU A 17 -13.84 -2.72 12.75
C GLU A 17 -12.98 -2.01 13.80
N ARG A 18 -13.38 -0.82 14.26
CA ARG A 18 -12.65 -0.04 15.28
C ARG A 18 -12.28 -0.84 16.55
N LYS A 19 -12.94 -1.98 16.78
CA LYS A 19 -12.77 -2.85 17.95
C LYS A 19 -11.84 -4.05 17.71
N GLU A 20 -11.58 -4.43 16.46
CA GLU A 20 -10.73 -5.58 16.16
C GLU A 20 -9.27 -5.14 16.01
N PRO A 21 -8.31 -5.92 16.54
CA PRO A 21 -6.91 -5.58 16.40
C PRO A 21 -6.49 -5.65 14.93
N SER A 22 -5.69 -4.67 14.49
CA SER A 22 -5.21 -4.50 13.11
C SER A 22 -4.28 -5.62 12.61
N ASN A 23 -4.15 -6.73 13.33
CA ASN A 23 -3.27 -7.86 13.00
C ASN A 23 -4.01 -9.08 12.45
N LYS A 24 -5.33 -9.00 12.25
CA LYS A 24 -6.15 -10.12 11.74
C LYS A 24 -6.76 -9.89 10.37
N GLY A 25 -6.68 -8.67 9.83
CA GLY A 25 -7.27 -8.34 8.53
C GLY A 25 -6.37 -8.79 7.38
N GLU A 26 -7.01 -9.29 6.32
CA GLU A 26 -6.37 -9.49 5.02
C GLU A 26 -5.96 -8.14 4.43
N MET A 27 -5.01 -8.14 3.51
CA MET A 27 -4.51 -6.91 2.87
C MET A 27 -4.78 -6.98 1.38
N GLU A 28 -5.41 -5.95 0.83
CA GLU A 28 -5.69 -5.87 -0.62
C GLU A 28 -4.76 -4.90 -1.33
N TRP A 29 -4.42 -5.24 -2.57
CA TRP A 29 -3.45 -4.53 -3.41
C TRP A 29 -3.75 -3.03 -3.56
N TRP A 30 -5.01 -2.68 -3.87
CA TRP A 30 -5.39 -1.30 -4.17
C TRP A 30 -5.29 -0.41 -2.92
N ALA A 31 -5.73 -0.91 -1.75
CA ALA A 31 -5.69 -0.16 -0.51
C ALA A 31 -4.25 0.21 -0.13
N GLN A 32 -3.28 -0.67 -0.42
CA GLN A 32 -1.87 -0.36 -0.20
C GLN A 32 -1.41 0.77 -1.12
N ALA A 33 -1.76 0.69 -2.41
CA ALA A 33 -1.41 1.70 -3.41
C ALA A 33 -2.00 3.07 -3.06
N GLU A 34 -3.28 3.11 -2.67
CA GLU A 34 -3.94 4.33 -2.19
C GLU A 34 -3.30 4.85 -0.90
N GLY A 35 -2.92 3.97 0.02
CA GLY A 35 -2.26 4.33 1.27
C GLY A 35 -0.93 5.05 1.03
N VAL A 36 -0.12 4.58 0.07
CA VAL A 36 1.13 5.25 -0.31
C VAL A 36 0.86 6.67 -0.80
N VAL A 37 -0.07 6.86 -1.74
CA VAL A 37 -0.39 8.19 -2.30
C VAL A 37 -1.01 9.10 -1.23
N GLY A 38 -1.93 8.57 -0.42
CA GLY A 38 -2.63 9.30 0.62
C GLY A 38 -1.70 9.79 1.73
N PHE A 39 -0.80 8.93 2.22
CA PHE A 39 0.17 9.33 3.24
C PHE A 39 1.23 10.29 2.68
N LEU A 40 1.68 10.11 1.43
CA LEU A 40 2.59 11.07 0.82
C LEU A 40 1.93 12.45 0.71
N ASN A 41 0.68 12.51 0.25
CA ASN A 41 -0.10 13.73 0.19
C ASN A 41 -0.29 14.38 1.58
N ALA A 42 -0.60 13.58 2.60
CA ALA A 42 -0.74 14.07 3.97
C ALA A 42 0.56 14.68 4.50
N TRP A 43 1.71 14.10 4.16
CA TRP A 43 3.02 14.68 4.47
C TRP A 43 3.24 16.00 3.73
N GLU A 44 2.99 16.08 2.43
CA GLU A 44 3.15 17.32 1.64
C GLU A 44 2.31 18.47 2.19
N VAL A 45 1.07 18.19 2.63
CA VAL A 45 0.16 19.19 3.19
C VAL A 45 0.55 19.61 4.61
N SER A 46 0.98 18.67 5.45
CA SER A 46 1.16 18.91 6.89
C SER A 46 2.60 19.13 7.33
N GLY A 47 3.58 18.74 6.53
CA GLY A 47 4.99 18.63 6.91
C GLY A 47 5.29 17.55 7.96
N ASN A 48 4.31 16.75 8.38
CA ASN A 48 4.52 15.79 9.46
C ASN A 48 5.18 14.50 8.95
N ASN A 49 6.46 14.32 9.32
CA ASN A 49 7.28 13.17 8.93
C ASN A 49 6.72 11.80 9.32
N GLN A 50 5.72 11.71 10.20
CA GLN A 50 5.04 10.44 10.47
C GLN A 50 4.36 9.88 9.23
N PHE A 51 3.80 10.74 8.37
CA PHE A 51 3.11 10.32 7.16
C PHE A 51 4.10 9.89 6.07
N LEU A 52 5.24 10.57 5.94
CA LEU A 52 6.30 10.13 5.04
C LEU A 52 6.84 8.74 5.44
N ARG A 53 7.04 8.50 6.74
CA ARG A 53 7.41 7.17 7.26
C ARG A 53 6.35 6.12 6.95
N ALA A 54 5.07 6.47 7.04
CA ALA A 54 3.98 5.55 6.69
C ALA A 54 3.93 5.23 5.19
N ALA A 55 4.04 6.25 4.32
CA ALA A 55 4.08 6.08 2.87
C ALA A 55 5.26 5.20 2.43
N THR A 56 6.46 5.48 2.95
CA THR A 56 7.67 4.69 2.65
C THR A 56 7.60 3.28 3.22
N GLY A 57 6.99 3.10 4.39
CA GLY A 57 6.70 1.78 4.97
C GLY A 57 5.79 0.95 4.10
N LEU A 58 4.68 1.52 3.61
CA LEU A 58 3.76 0.83 2.70
C LEU A 58 4.41 0.52 1.35
N ALA A 59 5.19 1.44 0.80
CA ALA A 59 5.92 1.18 -0.44
C ALA A 59 6.87 -0.03 -0.30
N ARG A 60 7.58 -0.14 0.83
CA ARG A 60 8.43 -1.31 1.14
C ARG A 60 7.61 -2.58 1.34
N PHE A 61 6.47 -2.48 2.01
CA PHE A 61 5.57 -3.62 2.21
C PHE A 61 5.06 -4.16 0.87
N ILE A 62 4.61 -3.29 -0.03
CA ILE A 62 4.19 -3.64 -1.39
C ILE A 62 5.31 -4.38 -2.12
N THR A 63 6.52 -3.82 -2.16
CA THR A 63 7.62 -4.43 -2.92
C THR A 63 8.13 -5.73 -2.32
N SER A 64 7.88 -5.97 -1.02
CA SER A 64 8.32 -7.19 -0.33
C SER A 64 7.31 -8.33 -0.40
N TYR A 65 6.00 -8.03 -0.43
CA TYR A 65 4.95 -9.05 -0.27
C TYR A 65 3.95 -9.11 -1.41
N PHE A 66 3.68 -8.00 -2.10
CA PHE A 66 2.64 -7.98 -3.14
C PHE A 66 3.13 -8.35 -4.52
N LEU A 67 4.41 -8.17 -4.84
CA LEU A 67 4.94 -8.45 -6.18
C LEU A 67 4.97 -9.97 -6.45
N ASP A 68 4.27 -10.41 -7.50
CA ASP A 68 4.47 -11.75 -8.03
C ASP A 68 5.58 -11.71 -9.08
N LEU A 69 6.81 -12.00 -8.64
CA LEU A 69 7.99 -11.98 -9.49
C LEU A 69 8.04 -13.14 -10.50
N HIS A 70 7.20 -14.17 -10.33
CA HIS A 70 7.15 -15.33 -11.23
C HIS A 70 6.02 -15.20 -12.25
N GLY A 71 4.83 -14.83 -11.79
CA GLY A 71 3.62 -14.67 -12.61
C GLY A 71 3.38 -13.24 -13.11
N GLY A 72 4.25 -12.29 -12.78
CA GLY A 72 4.12 -10.87 -13.09
C GLY A 72 3.02 -10.16 -12.29
N GLU A 73 3.03 -8.82 -12.28
CA GLU A 73 2.02 -8.02 -11.56
C GLU A 73 2.07 -8.25 -10.02
N TRP A 74 1.04 -7.82 -9.31
CA TRP A 74 0.83 -7.93 -7.88
C TRP A 74 -0.25 -8.98 -7.57
N TYR A 75 -0.12 -9.66 -6.43
CA TYR A 75 -1.19 -10.48 -5.88
C TYR A 75 -2.43 -9.63 -5.56
N TYR A 76 -3.62 -10.22 -5.69
CA TYR A 76 -4.87 -9.51 -5.39
C TYR A 76 -4.98 -9.19 -3.89
N ARG A 77 -4.72 -10.20 -3.05
CA ARG A 77 -4.87 -10.13 -1.60
C ARG A 77 -3.86 -11.04 -0.89
N LEU A 78 -3.41 -10.61 0.28
CA LEU A 78 -2.55 -11.37 1.18
C LEU A 78 -3.30 -11.69 2.48
N ASN A 79 -3.06 -12.88 3.04
CA ASN A 79 -3.52 -13.24 4.38
C ASN A 79 -2.74 -12.42 5.45
N PRO A 80 -3.15 -12.46 6.74
CA PRO A 80 -2.46 -11.71 7.80
C PRO A 80 -0.98 -12.04 7.98
N GLN A 81 -0.53 -13.20 7.50
CA GLN A 81 0.86 -13.66 7.52
C GLN A 81 1.69 -13.14 6.33
N GLY A 82 1.05 -12.42 5.40
CA GLY A 82 1.70 -11.88 4.20
C GLY A 82 1.79 -12.87 3.04
N GLU A 83 1.06 -13.99 3.11
CA GLU A 83 1.05 -15.00 2.05
C GLU A 83 -0.08 -14.72 1.04
N PRO A 84 0.15 -14.90 -0.27
CA PRO A 84 -0.87 -14.69 -1.29
C PRO A 84 -2.05 -15.66 -1.19
N ILE A 85 -3.26 -15.13 -1.35
CA ILE A 85 -4.48 -15.95 -1.44
C ILE A 85 -4.71 -16.30 -2.92
N SER A 86 -4.52 -17.58 -3.26
CA SER A 86 -4.51 -18.07 -4.65
C SER A 86 -5.87 -18.18 -5.33
N THR A 87 -6.97 -17.93 -4.61
CA THR A 87 -8.34 -18.05 -5.14
C THR A 87 -8.80 -16.82 -5.93
N TYR A 88 -8.02 -15.75 -5.95
CA TYR A 88 -8.35 -14.50 -6.64
C TYR A 88 -7.67 -14.39 -8.01
N ASP A 89 -8.42 -13.92 -9.00
CA ASP A 89 -7.88 -13.61 -10.32
C ASP A 89 -6.91 -12.43 -10.26
N LYS A 90 -5.79 -12.54 -10.98
CA LYS A 90 -4.78 -11.48 -11.05
C LYS A 90 -5.25 -10.24 -11.83
N ALA A 91 -6.19 -10.43 -12.74
CA ALA A 91 -6.89 -9.36 -13.44
C ALA A 91 -8.33 -9.79 -13.68
N GLY A 92 -9.26 -8.84 -13.58
CA GLY A 92 -10.68 -9.12 -13.72
C GLY A 92 -11.50 -7.86 -13.54
N PHE A 93 -12.80 -8.03 -13.34
CA PHE A 93 -13.75 -6.91 -13.22
C PHE A 93 -13.34 -5.90 -12.13
N TRP A 94 -12.78 -6.39 -11.02
CA TRP A 94 -12.39 -5.58 -9.86
C TRP A 94 -10.88 -5.27 -9.78
N LYS A 95 -10.08 -5.79 -10.71
CA LYS A 95 -8.63 -5.58 -10.71
C LYS A 95 -8.12 -5.34 -12.12
N CYS A 96 -7.77 -4.09 -12.36
CA CYS A 96 -7.16 -3.61 -13.59
C CYS A 96 -5.89 -2.81 -13.24
N PRO A 97 -5.01 -2.48 -14.20
CA PRO A 97 -3.72 -1.84 -13.93
C PRO A 97 -3.85 -0.33 -13.62
N TYR A 98 -4.91 0.08 -12.93
CA TYR A 98 -5.16 1.48 -12.57
C TYR A 98 -4.44 1.87 -11.28
N HIS A 99 -4.78 1.25 -10.13
CA HIS A 99 -4.33 1.74 -8.82
C HIS A 99 -2.81 1.70 -8.65
N ASN A 100 -2.17 0.60 -9.02
CA ASN A 100 -0.72 0.45 -8.92
C ASN A 100 0.02 1.35 -9.91
N SER A 101 -0.40 1.41 -11.18
CA SER A 101 0.21 2.31 -12.17
C SER A 101 0.05 3.77 -11.76
N ARG A 102 -1.13 4.19 -11.31
CA ARG A 102 -1.39 5.55 -10.85
C ARG A 102 -0.55 5.89 -9.62
N MET A 103 -0.40 4.97 -8.67
CA MET A 103 0.51 5.16 -7.54
C MET A 103 1.94 5.43 -8.03
N CYS A 104 2.46 4.63 -8.96
CA CYS A 104 3.80 4.84 -9.53
C CYS A 104 3.94 6.22 -10.21
N PHE A 105 2.95 6.62 -11.02
CA PHE A 105 2.97 7.94 -11.66
C PHE A 105 2.86 9.10 -10.66
N GLU A 106 2.03 8.98 -9.63
CA GLU A 106 1.93 9.98 -8.56
C GLU A 106 3.23 10.10 -7.77
N LEU A 107 3.86 8.97 -7.41
CA LEU A 107 5.17 8.97 -6.74
C LEU A 107 6.22 9.64 -7.62
N TYR A 108 6.31 9.25 -8.89
CA TYR A 108 7.27 9.86 -9.83
C TYR A 108 7.08 11.37 -9.91
N ARG A 109 5.86 11.84 -10.18
CA ARG A 109 5.54 13.26 -10.29
C ARG A 109 5.88 14.04 -9.02
N ARG A 110 5.52 13.52 -7.85
CA ARG A 110 5.74 14.19 -6.56
C ARG A 110 7.21 14.21 -6.16
N THR A 111 7.91 13.10 -6.32
CA THR A 111 9.35 13.02 -6.00
C THR A 111 10.19 13.88 -6.95
N GLU A 112 9.87 13.91 -8.24
CA GLU A 112 10.50 14.84 -9.20
C GLU A 112 10.35 16.30 -8.77
N ASN A 113 9.17 16.71 -8.31
CA ASN A 113 8.95 18.09 -7.83
C ASN A 113 9.80 18.39 -6.60
N LEU A 114 9.86 17.48 -5.63
CA LEU A 114 10.66 17.64 -4.41
C LEU A 114 12.16 17.73 -4.72
N LEU A 115 12.65 16.99 -5.71
CA LEU A 115 14.06 17.03 -6.12
C LEU A 115 14.44 18.31 -6.87
N ARG A 116 13.47 19.02 -7.47
CA ARG A 116 13.70 20.30 -8.16
C ARG A 116 13.67 21.50 -7.22
N GLU A 117 12.98 21.37 -6.09
CA GLU A 117 12.85 22.42 -5.07
C GLU A 117 14.00 22.42 -4.04
N ASN A 118 14.85 21.38 -4.03
CA ASN A 118 16.06 21.26 -3.22
C ASN A 118 17.33 21.45 -4.06
#